data_AF-A0A6A0JLP8-F1
#
_entry.id   AF-A0A6A0JLP8-F1
#
_cell.length_a   1.000
_cell.length_b   1.000
_cell.length_c   1.000
_cell.angle_alpha   90.00
_cell.angle_beta   90.00
_cell.angle_gamma   90.00
#
_symmetry.space_group_name_H-M   'P 1'
#
loop_
_entity.id
_entity.type
_entity.pdbx_description
1 polymer ?
#
loop_
_entity_poly.entity_id
_entity_poly.type
_entity_poly.pdbx_seq_one_letter_code
_entity_poly.pdbx_strand_id
1 'polypeptide(L)'
;MADEIINMDDMNTIFAVTDKLGIHRESVSVDLTKEDPGIISQSSPSTIEITIPSTTSTEEFSKRLESELKTLGYVETENDEDYDED
;
A
#
# COMPACT_ATOMS: atom_id res chain seq x y z
N MET A 1 6.89 26.82 0.85
CA MET A 1 7.21 25.47 0.33
C MET A 1 5.85 24.79 0.32
N ALA A 2 5.31 24.48 -0.85
CA ALA A 2 4.01 23.81 -0.92
C ALA A 2 4.27 22.39 -0.44
N ASP A 3 3.85 22.12 0.79
CA ASP A 3 3.74 20.76 1.28
C ASP A 3 2.70 20.09 0.37
N GLU A 4 3.14 19.22 -0.54
CA GLU A 4 2.22 18.52 -1.44
C GLU A 4 1.47 17.50 -0.59
N ILE A 5 0.30 17.89 -0.10
CA ILE A 5 -0.57 17.04 0.71
C ILE A 5 -1.19 15.98 -0.19
N ILE A 6 -1.28 14.74 0.30
CA ILE A 6 -2.01 13.68 -0.40
C ILE A 6 -3.51 14.01 -0.48
N ASN A 7 -4.15 13.66 -1.58
CA ASN A 7 -5.59 13.80 -1.71
C ASN A 7 -6.31 12.55 -1.20
N MET A 8 -7.63 12.68 -1.02
CA MET A 8 -8.47 11.56 -0.64
C MET A 8 -8.45 10.41 -1.67
N ASP A 9 -8.28 10.75 -2.95
CA ASP A 9 -8.14 9.77 -4.04
C ASP A 9 -6.82 8.98 -3.95
N ASP A 10 -5.73 9.69 -3.58
CA ASP A 10 -4.43 9.07 -3.34
C ASP A 10 -4.55 8.03 -2.22
N MET A 11 -5.15 8.44 -1.09
CA MET A 11 -5.38 7.55 0.06
C MET A 11 -6.25 6.34 -0.32
N ASN A 12 -7.34 6.56 -1.06
CA ASN A 12 -8.23 5.49 -1.51
C ASN A 12 -7.50 4.48 -2.41
N THR A 13 -6.61 4.94 -3.29
CA THR A 13 -5.82 4.09 -4.18
C THR A 13 -4.87 3.18 -3.40
N ILE A 14 -4.16 3.73 -2.39
CA ILE A 14 -3.28 2.94 -1.53
C ILE A 14 -4.08 1.87 -0.77
N PHE A 15 -5.18 2.27 -0.14
CA PHE A 15 -6.02 1.32 0.59
C PHE A 15 -6.64 0.25 -0.30
N ALA A 16 -6.99 0.57 -1.54
CA ALA A 16 -7.53 -0.41 -2.49
C ALA A 16 -6.50 -1.50 -2.83
N VAL A 17 -5.21 -1.16 -2.92
CA VAL A 17 -4.15 -2.17 -3.15
C VAL A 17 -3.95 -3.04 -1.93
N THR A 18 -3.85 -2.45 -0.74
CA THR A 18 -3.64 -3.20 0.49
C THR A 18 -4.84 -4.11 0.82
N ASP A 19 -6.06 -3.64 0.56
CA ASP A 19 -7.30 -4.40 0.75
C ASP A 19 -7.36 -5.65 -0.13
N LYS A 20 -6.94 -5.55 -1.40
CA LYS A 20 -6.82 -6.72 -2.31
C LYS A 20 -5.87 -7.80 -1.79
N LEU A 21 -4.82 -7.37 -1.10
CA LEU A 21 -3.82 -8.26 -0.49
C LEU A 21 -4.24 -8.77 0.89
N GLY A 22 -5.46 -8.48 1.34
CA GLY A 22 -5.97 -8.90 2.64
C GLY A 22 -5.34 -8.14 3.80
N ILE A 23 -4.66 -7.02 3.53
CA ILE A 23 -4.04 -6.18 4.55
C ILE A 23 -5.11 -5.23 5.09
N HIS A 24 -5.38 -5.34 6.39
CA HIS A 24 -6.30 -4.43 7.08
C HIS A 24 -5.78 -2.99 7.05
N ARG A 25 -6.69 -2.03 6.88
CA ARG A 25 -6.36 -0.59 6.86
C ARG A 25 -5.66 -0.11 8.13
N GLU A 26 -5.88 -0.76 9.27
CA GLU A 26 -5.19 -0.45 10.53
C GLU A 26 -3.69 -0.79 10.49
N SER A 27 -3.31 -1.74 9.63
CA SER A 27 -1.93 -2.13 9.38
C SER A 27 -1.23 -1.22 8.37
N VAL A 28 -1.92 -0.22 7.83
CA VAL A 28 -1.39 0.67 6.79
C VAL A 28 -1.33 2.10 7.31
N SER A 29 -0.12 2.62 7.43
CA SER A 29 0.16 4.00 7.79
C SER A 29 0.57 4.76 6.54
N VAL A 30 -0.28 5.69 6.08
CA VAL A 30 0.00 6.54 4.92
C VAL A 30 0.38 7.92 5.39
N ASP A 31 1.53 8.42 4.94
CA ASP A 31 1.96 9.78 5.24
C ASP A 31 1.04 10.81 4.56
N LEU A 32 0.68 11.87 5.28
CA LEU A 32 -0.22 12.91 4.74
C LEU A 32 0.50 13.84 3.77
N THR A 33 1.83 13.78 3.71
CA THR A 33 2.69 14.57 2.85
C THR A 33 3.30 13.69 1.76
N LYS A 34 3.54 14.29 0.60
CA LYS A 34 4.26 13.64 -0.50
C LYS A 34 5.75 13.87 -0.35
N GLU A 35 6.52 12.82 -0.55
CA GLU A 35 7.99 12.86 -0.53
C GLU A 35 8.53 12.16 -1.77
N ASP A 36 9.55 12.74 -2.40
CA ASP A 36 10.23 12.13 -3.54
C ASP A 36 11.68 11.76 -3.17
N PRO A 37 12.08 10.47 -3.29
CA PRO A 37 11.29 9.34 -3.76
C PRO A 37 10.27 8.85 -2.74
N GLY A 38 9.14 8.31 -3.21
CA GLY A 38 8.14 7.67 -2.34
C GLY A 38 8.72 6.47 -1.58
N ILE A 39 8.22 6.24 -0.37
CA ILE A 39 8.72 5.22 0.56
C ILE A 39 7.70 4.10 0.69
N ILE A 40 8.19 2.87 0.66
CA ILE A 40 7.41 1.67 0.97
C ILE A 40 8.27 0.88 1.95
N SER A 41 7.85 0.81 3.21
CA SER A 41 8.61 0.11 4.25
C SER A 41 7.69 -0.66 5.16
N GLN A 42 8.09 -1.88 5.53
CA GLN A 42 7.41 -2.65 6.55
C GLN A 42 8.09 -2.43 7.90
N SER A 43 7.54 -1.52 8.70
CA SER A 43 8.05 -1.25 10.07
C SER A 43 7.86 -2.46 10.98
N SER A 44 6.80 -3.23 10.76
CA SER A 44 6.42 -4.37 11.58
C SER A 44 5.62 -5.39 10.78
N PRO A 45 5.54 -6.66 11.22
CA PRO A 45 4.70 -7.67 10.56
C PRO A 45 3.24 -7.25 10.39
N SER A 46 2.77 -6.31 11.22
CA SER A 46 1.41 -5.77 11.20
C SER A 46 1.33 -4.30 10.83
N THR A 47 2.43 -3.65 10.39
CA THR A 47 2.44 -2.23 10.07
C THR A 47 3.33 -1.93 8.87
N ILE A 48 2.73 -1.35 7.84
CA ILE A 48 3.35 -0.91 6.60
C ILE A 48 3.26 0.61 6.55
N GLU A 49 4.40 1.24 6.34
CA GLU A 49 4.54 2.68 6.16
C GLU A 49 4.66 3.00 4.67
N ILE A 50 3.83 3.92 4.22
CA ILE A 50 3.68 4.28 2.81
C ILE A 50 3.74 5.80 2.67
N THR A 51 4.66 6.27 1.85
CA THR A 51 4.80 7.69 1.49
C THR A 51 4.69 7.83 -0.02
N ILE A 52 3.76 8.67 -0.46
CA ILE A 52 3.44 8.80 -1.89
C ILE A 52 4.46 9.74 -2.56
N PRO A 53 5.00 9.38 -3.73
CA PRO A 53 5.91 10.25 -4.48
C PRO A 53 5.23 11.51 -4.99
N SER A 54 5.90 12.66 -4.88
CA SER A 54 5.44 13.92 -5.51
C SER A 54 5.63 13.91 -7.03
N THR A 55 6.63 13.19 -7.54
CA THR A 55 6.96 13.20 -8.98
C THR A 55 6.10 12.25 -9.81
N THR A 56 5.42 11.29 -9.19
CA THR A 56 4.72 10.19 -9.85
C THR A 56 3.27 10.10 -9.37
N SER A 57 2.35 9.76 -10.27
CA SER A 57 0.95 9.56 -9.93
C SER A 57 0.76 8.35 -8.99
N THR A 58 -0.20 8.46 -8.08
CA THR A 58 -0.50 7.39 -7.13
C THR A 58 -0.94 6.10 -7.79
N GLU A 59 -1.59 6.15 -8.96
CA GLU A 59 -1.92 4.95 -9.74
C GLU A 59 -0.69 4.16 -10.21
N GLU A 60 0.40 4.85 -10.58
CA GLU A 60 1.65 4.17 -10.95
C GLU A 60 2.39 3.67 -9.71
N PHE A 61 2.38 4.47 -8.64
CA PHE A 61 2.96 4.07 -7.36
C PHE A 61 2.23 2.87 -6.74
N SER A 62 0.90 2.76 -6.91
CA SER A 62 0.10 1.68 -6.36
C SER A 62 0.44 0.32 -6.98
N LYS A 63 0.76 0.29 -8.28
CA LYS A 63 1.30 -0.91 -8.95
C LYS A 63 2.64 -1.34 -8.36
N ARG A 64 3.52 -0.37 -8.08
CA ARG A 64 4.79 -0.64 -7.42
C ARG A 64 4.59 -1.12 -5.99
N LEU A 65 3.71 -0.48 -5.23
CA LEU A 65 3.34 -0.86 -3.87
C LEU A 65 2.88 -2.31 -3.82
N GLU A 66 1.98 -2.71 -4.73
CA GLU A 66 1.50 -4.09 -4.81
C GLU A 66 2.66 -5.08 -5.01
N SER A 67 3.58 -4.78 -5.94
CA SER A 67 4.74 -5.63 -6.21
C SER A 67 5.70 -5.74 -5.02
N GLU A 68 5.92 -4.63 -4.30
CA GLU A 68 6.75 -4.63 -3.09
C GLU A 68 6.10 -5.45 -1.98
N LEU A 69 4.79 -5.28 -1.76
CA LEU A 69 4.04 -6.06 -0.77
C LEU A 69 4.05 -7.56 -1.11
N LYS A 70 3.90 -7.92 -2.40
CA LYS A 70 4.09 -9.30 -2.87
C LYS A 70 5.47 -9.85 -2.56
N THR A 71 6.52 -9.02 -2.71
CA THR A 71 7.90 -9.40 -2.37
C THR A 71 8.09 -9.60 -0.87
N LEU A 72 7.35 -8.87 -0.04
CA LEU A 72 7.32 -9.05 1.42
C LEU A 72 6.51 -10.29 1.86
N GLY A 73 5.81 -10.95 0.94
CA GLY A 73 5.03 -12.16 1.20
C GLY A 73 3.52 -11.94 1.32
N TYR A 74 3.02 -10.73 1.06
CA TYR A 74 1.59 -10.47 0.98
C TYR A 74 1.06 -10.96 -0.37
N VAL A 75 0.24 -12.00 -0.37
CA VAL A 75 -0.42 -12.51 -1.57
C VAL A 75 -1.81 -11.92 -1.70
N GLU A 76 -2.31 -11.79 -2.92
CA GLU A 76 -3.71 -11.46 -3.14
C GLU A 76 -4.55 -12.52 -2.44
N THR A 77 -5.34 -12.11 -1.44
CA THR A 77 -6.45 -12.93 -0.96
C THR A 77 -7.51 -12.91 -2.05
N GLU A 78 -7.25 -13.65 -3.11
CA GLU A 78 -8.35 -14.34 -3.76
C GLU A 78 -8.98 -15.19 -2.66
N ASN A 79 -10.30 -15.10 -2.54
CA ASN A 79 -11.08 -15.95 -1.67
C ASN A 79 -10.93 -17.39 -2.20
N ASP A 80 -9.79 -18.01 -1.94
CA ASP A 80 -9.54 -19.43 -2.14
C ASP A 80 -10.01 -20.09 -0.85
N GLU A 81 -11.33 -20.29 -0.77
CA GLU A 81 -11.97 -21.32 0.06
C GLU A 81 -11.50 -22.75 -0.34
N ASP A 82 -10.22 -22.95 -0.59
CA ASP A 82 -9.63 -24.24 -0.97
C ASP A 82 -8.42 -24.52 -0.07
N TYR A 83 -8.71 -24.76 1.21
CA TYR A 83 -7.97 -25.76 1.98
C TYR A 83 -8.97 -26.82 2.45
N ASP A 84 -9.46 -27.59 1.49
CA ASP A 84 -9.80 -28.99 1.72
C ASP A 84 -8.47 -29.75 1.86
N GLU A 85 -8.13 -30.22 3.05
CA GLU A 85 -7.23 -31.37 3.20
C GLU A 85 -7.69 -32.24 4.38
N ASP A 86 -8.51 -33.24 4.00
CA ASP A 86 -8.80 -34.57 4.58
C ASP A 86 -8.63 -34.84 6.09
#